data_AF-A2BZR8-F1
#
_entry.id   AF-A2BZR8-F1
#
_cell.length_a   1.000
_cell.length_b   1.000
_cell.length_c   1.000
_cell.angle_alpha   90.00
_cell.angle_beta   90.00
_cell.angle_gamma   90.00
#
_symmetry.space_group_name_H-M   'P 1'
#
loop_
_entity.id
_entity.type
_entity.pdbx_description
1 polymer ?
#
loop_
_entity_poly.entity_id
_entity_poly.type
_entity_poly.pdbx_seq_one_letter_code
_entity_poly.pdbx_strand_id
1 'polypeptide(L)'
;MNKPSSLIWMVFILLIILPTPAGKFIIDLAGGIFLIITIIPLVLGGVGWFTWKRIQSKVQTCEACGSTFLNSQMICPICGTPITKNADILENIPASAATIDIKSEELDL
;
A
#
# COMPACT_ATOMS: atom_id res chain seq x y z
N MET A 1 -40.55 -4.32 47.42
CA MET A 1 -39.63 -5.35 46.87
C MET A 1 -38.96 -4.77 45.64
N ASN A 2 -37.78 -4.20 45.84
CA ASN A 2 -37.01 -3.40 44.89
C ASN A 2 -36.07 -4.35 44.14
N LYS A 3 -36.50 -4.75 42.95
CA LYS A 3 -35.69 -5.54 42.01
C LYS A 3 -34.39 -4.78 41.73
N PRO A 4 -33.20 -5.36 42.03
CA PRO A 4 -31.95 -4.70 41.72
C PRO A 4 -31.91 -4.44 40.21
N SER A 5 -31.59 -3.21 39.84
CA SER A 5 -31.50 -2.81 38.44
C SER A 5 -30.47 -3.68 37.72
N SER A 6 -30.81 -4.22 36.55
CA SER A 6 -29.96 -5.11 35.74
C SER A 6 -28.54 -4.55 35.54
N LEU A 7 -28.42 -3.22 35.47
CA LEU A 7 -27.17 -2.47 35.38
C LEU A 7 -26.23 -2.72 36.57
N ILE A 8 -26.77 -2.82 37.79
CA ILE A 8 -26.00 -3.09 39.02
C ILE A 8 -25.40 -4.49 38.96
N TRP A 9 -26.13 -5.46 38.40
CA TRP A 9 -25.66 -6.84 38.25
C TRP A 9 -24.56 -6.95 37.19
N MET A 10 -24.70 -6.24 36.06
CA MET A 10 -23.68 -6.16 35.02
C MET A 10 -22.37 -5.55 35.55
N VAL A 11 -22.45 -4.49 36.35
CA VAL A 11 -21.28 -3.85 36.98
C VAL A 11 -20.63 -4.79 38.01
N PHE A 12 -21.42 -5.51 38.82
CA PHE A 12 -20.89 -6.48 39.78
C PHE A 12 -20.15 -7.64 39.11
N ILE A 13 -20.70 -8.17 38.02
CA ILE A 13 -20.05 -9.22 37.22
C ILE A 13 -18.75 -8.70 36.61
N LEU A 14 -18.76 -7.49 36.06
CA LEU A 14 -17.55 -6.86 35.51
C LEU A 14 -16.48 -6.67 36.60
N LEU A 15 -16.87 -6.21 37.80
CA LEU A 15 -15.99 -5.99 38.94
C LEU A 15 -15.44 -7.29 39.52
N ILE A 16 -16.16 -8.41 39.40
CA ILE A 16 -15.68 -9.76 39.79
C ILE A 16 -14.77 -10.36 38.72
N ILE A 17 -15.06 -10.13 37.43
CA ILE A 17 -14.24 -10.65 36.33
C ILE A 17 -12.91 -9.90 36.21
N LEU A 18 -12.88 -8.58 36.42
CA LEU A 18 -11.68 -7.74 36.35
C LEU A 18 -10.49 -8.21 37.22
N PRO A 19 -10.68 -8.62 38.50
CA PRO A 19 -9.60 -9.10 39.36
C PRO A 19 -9.31 -10.60 39.19
N THR A 20 -10.11 -11.34 38.40
CA THR A 20 -9.85 -12.77 38.18
C THR A 20 -8.81 -12.99 37.09
N PRO A 21 -7.89 -13.95 37.26
CA PRO A 21 -6.89 -14.27 36.23
C PRO A 21 -7.55 -14.67 34.91
N ALA A 22 -8.70 -15.34 34.95
CA ALA A 22 -9.48 -15.70 33.77
C ALA A 22 -9.99 -14.49 32.97
N GLY A 23 -10.40 -13.40 33.64
CA GLY A 23 -10.80 -12.16 32.97
C GLY A 23 -9.64 -11.49 32.23
N LYS A 24 -8.45 -11.50 32.84
CA LYS A 24 -7.23 -10.99 32.20
C LYS A 24 -6.88 -11.79 30.93
N PHE A 25 -7.02 -13.11 30.94
CA PHE A 25 -6.77 -13.96 29.76
C PHE A 25 -7.66 -13.60 28.56
N ILE A 26 -8.96 -13.34 28.79
CA ILE A 26 -9.88 -12.96 27.71
C ILE A 26 -9.51 -11.59 27.14
N ILE A 27 -9.15 -10.64 28.00
CA ILE A 27 -8.73 -9.29 27.59
C ILE A 27 -7.41 -9.34 26.81
N ASP A 28 -6.45 -10.17 27.23
CA ASP A 28 -5.16 -10.34 26.56
C ASP A 28 -5.35 -10.97 25.17
N LEU A 29 -6.20 -12.01 25.06
CA LEU A 29 -6.53 -12.64 23.78
C LEU A 29 -7.26 -11.68 22.83
N ALA A 30 -8.25 -10.94 23.34
CA ALA A 30 -8.97 -9.95 22.55
C ALA A 30 -8.06 -8.80 22.09
N GLY A 31 -7.16 -8.35 22.98
CA GLY A 31 -6.15 -7.33 22.67
C GLY A 31 -5.17 -7.81 21.59
N GLY A 32 -4.65 -9.04 21.71
CA GLY A 32 -3.77 -9.63 20.72
C GLY A 32 -4.42 -9.77 19.35
N ILE A 33 -5.67 -10.23 19.29
CA ILE A 33 -6.44 -10.34 18.05
C ILE A 33 -6.67 -8.96 17.41
N PHE A 34 -7.05 -7.96 18.20
CA PHE A 34 -7.26 -6.60 17.72
C PHE A 34 -5.97 -5.98 17.16
N LEU A 35 -4.84 -6.26 17.81
CA LEU A 35 -3.51 -5.86 17.35
C LEU A 35 -3.19 -6.50 15.98
N ILE A 36 -3.40 -7.81 15.84
CA ILE A 36 -3.15 -8.53 14.59
C ILE A 36 -4.03 -7.98 13.46
N ILE A 37 -5.33 -7.79 13.71
CA ILE A 37 -6.27 -7.24 12.72
C ILE A 37 -5.88 -5.82 12.30
N THR A 38 -5.24 -5.05 13.18
CA THR A 38 -4.76 -3.69 12.86
C THR A 38 -3.43 -3.71 12.11
N ILE A 39 -2.50 -4.58 12.48
CA ILE A 39 -1.16 -4.65 11.87
C ILE A 39 -1.20 -5.30 10.49
N ILE A 40 -2.02 -6.34 10.30
CA ILE A 40 -2.16 -7.01 8.99
C ILE A 40 -2.43 -6.02 7.85
N PRO A 41 -3.49 -5.19 7.88
CA PRO A 41 -3.77 -4.25 6.80
C PRO A 41 -2.72 -3.17 6.70
N LEU A 42 -2.09 -2.76 7.80
CA LEU A 42 -1.00 -1.78 7.77
C LEU A 42 0.21 -2.31 7.01
N VAL A 43 0.60 -3.56 7.27
CA VAL A 43 1.70 -4.24 6.58
C VAL A 43 1.33 -4.53 5.13
N LEU A 44 0.13 -5.06 4.86
CA LEU A 44 -0.35 -5.32 3.50
C LEU A 44 -0.44 -4.04 2.67
N GLY A 45 -0.91 -2.94 3.26
CA GLY A 45 -0.93 -1.63 2.62
C GLY A 45 0.48 -1.13 2.29
N GLY A 46 1.41 -1.22 3.25
CA GLY A 46 2.80 -0.82 3.04
C GLY A 46 3.51 -1.63 1.95
N VAL A 47 3.43 -2.97 2.02
CA VAL A 47 4.05 -3.86 1.03
C VAL A 47 3.36 -3.74 -0.33
N GLY A 48 2.04 -3.62 -0.35
CA GLY A 48 1.25 -3.43 -1.56
C GLY A 48 1.64 -2.15 -2.29
N TRP A 49 1.76 -1.03 -1.57
CA TRP A 49 2.20 0.26 -2.13
C TRP A 49 3.61 0.18 -2.73
N PHE A 50 4.55 -0.41 -1.99
CA PHE A 50 5.93 -0.54 -2.46
C PHE A 50 6.04 -1.43 -3.70
N THR A 51 5.28 -2.53 -3.72
CA THR A 51 5.22 -3.46 -4.86
C THR A 51 4.57 -2.81 -6.08
N TRP A 52 3.49 -2.03 -5.88
CA TRP A 52 2.80 -1.32 -6.95
C TRP A 52 3.70 -0.30 -7.66
N LYS A 53 4.43 0.51 -6.89
CA LYS A 53 5.46 1.42 -7.42
C LYS A 53 6.49 0.69 -8.28
N ARG A 54 6.93 -0.49 -7.83
CA ARG A 54 7.91 -1.31 -8.56
C ARG A 54 7.33 -1.88 -9.86
N ILE A 55 6.07 -2.32 -9.86
CA ILE A 55 5.40 -2.82 -11.07
C ILE A 55 5.25 -1.69 -12.10
N GLN A 56 4.76 -0.51 -11.68
CA GLN A 56 4.60 0.65 -12.55
C GLN A 56 5.91 1.04 -13.26
N SER A 57 7.05 0.95 -12.56
CA SER A 57 8.37 1.25 -13.16
C SER A 57 8.77 0.32 -14.32
N LYS A 58 8.18 -0.88 -14.38
CA LYS A 58 8.46 -1.89 -15.41
C LYS A 58 7.44 -1.90 -16.53
N VAL A 59 6.36 -1.13 -16.44
CA VAL A 59 5.37 -1.04 -17.51
C VAL A 59 5.88 -0.07 -18.57
N GLN A 60 5.88 -0.49 -19.83
CA GLN A 60 6.25 0.33 -20.97
C GLN A 60 5.15 0.32 -22.03
N THR A 61 5.03 1.43 -22.74
CA THR A 61 4.11 1.61 -23.87
C THR A 61 4.89 1.52 -25.18
N CYS A 62 4.36 0.80 -26.16
CA CYS A 62 4.95 0.76 -27.50
C CYS A 62 4.62 2.04 -28.27
N GLU A 63 5.62 2.78 -28.72
CA GLU A 63 5.43 3.97 -29.59
C GLU A 63 4.82 3.64 -30.95
N ALA A 64 5.03 2.42 -31.46
CA ALA A 64 4.55 2.03 -32.79
C ALA A 64 3.07 1.60 -32.83
N CYS A 65 2.55 1.01 -31.75
CA CYS A 65 1.18 0.46 -31.71
C CYS A 65 0.35 0.89 -30.49
N GLY A 66 0.92 1.62 -29.55
CA GLY A 66 0.23 2.09 -28.34
C GLY A 66 -0.05 1.03 -27.28
N SER A 67 0.35 -0.24 -27.49
CA SER A 67 0.10 -1.31 -26.51
C SER A 67 0.94 -1.14 -25.25
N THR A 68 0.37 -1.48 -24.09
CA THR A 68 1.03 -1.42 -22.79
C THR A 68 1.42 -2.82 -22.34
N PHE A 69 2.70 -3.05 -22.04
CA PHE A 69 3.21 -4.37 -21.65
C PHE A 69 4.33 -4.24 -20.62
N LEU A 70 4.67 -5.35 -19.95
CA LEU A 70 5.82 -5.38 -19.05
C LEU A 70 7.11 -5.42 -19.86
N ASN A 71 8.07 -4.57 -19.51
CA ASN A 71 9.44 -4.49 -20.05
C ASN A 71 10.25 -5.75 -19.69
N SER A 72 9.83 -6.89 -20.21
CA SER A 72 10.49 -8.19 -20.06
C SER A 72 10.99 -8.72 -21.41
N GLN A 73 10.65 -8.07 -22.52
CA GLN A 73 10.95 -8.50 -23.88
C GLN A 73 11.52 -7.32 -24.70
N MET A 74 12.50 -7.61 -25.55
CA MET A 74 13.17 -6.61 -26.42
C MET A 74 12.36 -6.29 -27.69
N ILE A 75 11.23 -6.99 -27.89
CA ILE A 75 10.38 -6.91 -29.08
C ILE A 75 8.94 -6.78 -28.59
N CYS A 76 8.16 -5.91 -29.20
CA CYS A 76 6.75 -5.74 -28.86
C CYS A 76 5.96 -7.03 -29.18
N PRO A 77 5.26 -7.64 -28.21
CA PRO A 77 4.52 -8.88 -28.44
C PRO A 77 3.26 -8.69 -29.31
N ILE A 78 2.78 -7.45 -29.49
CA ILE A 78 1.62 -7.16 -30.32
C ILE A 78 2.00 -6.93 -31.80
N CYS A 79 3.01 -6.08 -32.06
CA CYS A 79 3.34 -5.63 -33.41
C CYS A 79 4.71 -6.08 -33.92
N GLY A 80 5.53 -6.75 -33.11
CA GLY A 80 6.85 -7.26 -33.51
C GLY A 80 7.93 -6.19 -33.64
N THR A 81 7.67 -4.93 -33.29
CA THR A 81 8.68 -3.86 -33.38
C THR A 81 9.73 -4.00 -32.28
N PRO A 82 11.03 -3.86 -32.58
CA PRO A 82 12.07 -3.86 -31.56
C PRO A 82 11.94 -2.61 -30.67
N ILE A 83 12.12 -2.79 -29.36
CA ILE A 83 12.04 -1.71 -28.37
C ILE A 83 13.46 -1.23 -28.06
N THR A 84 13.81 -0.03 -28.51
CA THR A 84 15.08 0.62 -28.17
C THR A 84 15.00 1.16 -26.74
N LYS A 85 15.88 0.69 -25.85
CA LYS A 85 15.97 1.22 -24.48
C LYS A 85 16.59 2.63 -24.54
N ASN A 86 15.83 3.64 -24.13
CA ASN A 86 16.27 5.06 -24.11
C ASN A 86 17.56 5.33 -23.30
N ALA A 87 18.01 4.39 -22.45
CA ALA A 87 19.27 4.53 -21.71
C ALA A 87 20.50 4.67 -22.63
N ASP A 88 20.50 4.01 -23.79
CA ASP A 88 21.60 4.10 -24.77
C ASP A 88 21.63 5.45 -25.50
N ILE A 89 20.50 6.16 -25.60
CA ILE A 89 20.39 7.40 -26.38
C ILE A 89 20.76 8.63 -25.53
N LEU A 90 20.48 8.61 -24.22
CA LEU A 90 20.76 9.73 -23.32
C LEU A 90 22.24 9.92 -23.00
N GLU A 91 23.08 8.89 -23.15
CA GLU A 91 24.53 8.98 -22.85
C GLU A 91 25.28 9.85 -23.87
N ASN A 92 24.70 10.10 -25.05
CA ASN A 92 25.37 10.80 -26.15
C ASN A 92 24.78 12.19 -26.48
N ILE A 93 23.91 12.74 -25.62
CA ILE A 93 23.36 14.09 -25.83
C ILE A 93 24.22 15.10 -25.05
N PRO A 94 24.96 16.02 -25.72
CA PRO A 94 25.76 17.01 -25.03
C PRO A 94 24.86 17.94 -24.19
N ALA A 95 25.31 18.28 -22.98
CA ALA A 95 24.57 19.13 -22.05
C ALA A 95 24.10 20.47 -22.65
N SER A 96 24.78 20.96 -23.68
CA SER A 96 24.45 22.18 -24.43
C SER A 96 23.26 22.05 -25.39
N ALA A 97 22.80 20.83 -25.70
CA ALA A 97 21.68 20.58 -26.62
C ALA A 97 20.35 20.27 -25.89
N ALA A 98 20.37 20.13 -24.55
CA ALA A 98 19.18 19.81 -23.77
C ALA A 98 18.50 21.09 -23.27
N THR A 99 17.24 21.30 -23.65
CA THR A 99 16.38 22.35 -23.10
C THR A 99 15.67 21.82 -21.85
N ILE A 100 15.78 22.54 -20.73
CA ILE A 100 15.11 22.18 -19.47
C ILE A 100 13.75 22.88 -19.44
N ASP A 101 12.67 22.10 -19.46
CA ASP A 101 11.30 22.60 -19.31
C ASP A 101 10.95 22.70 -17.82
N ILE A 102 10.67 23.91 -17.34
CA ILE A 102 10.35 24.17 -15.93
C ILE A 102 8.83 24.28 -15.82
N LYS A 103 8.21 23.28 -15.18
CA LYS A 103 6.78 23.29 -14.90
C LYS A 103 6.54 23.82 -13.48
N SER A 104 5.88 24.96 -13.36
CA SER A 104 5.46 25.52 -12.08
C SER A 104 4.23 24.80 -11.56
N GLU A 105 4.21 24.50 -10.26
CA GLU A 105 3.05 23.95 -9.56
C GLU A 105 2.32 25.07 -8.81
N GLU A 106 1.04 25.23 -9.09
CA GLU A 106 0.18 26.23 -8.46
C GLU A 106 -0.32 25.65 -7.14
N LEU A 107 0.01 26.30 -6.02
CA LEU A 107 -0.46 25.91 -4.70
C LEU A 107 -1.88 26.47 -4.50
N ASP A 108 -2.88 25.60 -4.54
CA ASP A 108 -4.26 25.93 -4.13
C ASP A 108 -4.30 26.12 -2.61
N LEU A 109 -4.51 27.36 -2.17
CA LEU A 109 -4.57 27.78 -0.76
C LEU A 109 -6.01 27.91 -0.26
#